data_AF-A0AA91PRS0-F1
#
_entry.id   AF-A0AA91PRS0-F1
#
_cell.length_a   1.000
_cell.length_b   1.000
_cell.length_c   1.000
_cell.angle_alpha   90.00
_cell.angle_beta   90.00
_cell.angle_gamma   90.00
#
_symmetry.space_group_name_H-M   'P 1'
#
loop_
_entity.id
_entity.type
_entity.pdbx_description
1 polymer ?
#
loop_
_entity_poly.entity_id
_entity_poly.type
_entity_poly.pdbx_seq_one_letter_code
_entity_poly.pdbx_strand_id
1 'polypeptide(L)'
;MKIENVSKNEQFKVNLSRKANAFTLIEMLIVLLIISVLILLFVPNLSKYKNHVDKESQAAVVQLVDTQKELYALQNDGKVPTIDELLAEGYIKQEHADVYNKK
;
A
#
# COMPACT_ATOMS: atom_id res chain seq x y z
N MET A 1 -65.58 53.33 -3.74
CA MET A 1 -65.02 52.96 -2.42
C MET A 1 -63.95 51.91 -2.67
N LYS A 2 -62.73 52.16 -2.20
CA LYS A 2 -61.56 51.24 -2.20
C LYS A 2 -62.01 49.83 -1.78
N ILE A 3 -61.41 48.73 -2.26
CA ILE A 3 -60.10 48.29 -1.81
C ILE A 3 -59.35 47.55 -2.93
N GLU A 4 -58.19 48.11 -3.25
CA GLU A 4 -57.05 47.46 -3.89
C GLU A 4 -56.67 46.20 -3.10
N ASN A 5 -56.95 45.02 -3.64
CA ASN A 5 -56.43 43.76 -3.10
C ASN A 5 -55.85 42.89 -4.23
N VAL A 6 -55.06 43.52 -5.09
CA VAL A 6 -54.14 42.83 -6.00
C VAL A 6 -52.74 43.41 -5.79
N SER A 7 -52.27 43.38 -4.55
CA SER A 7 -50.88 43.72 -4.20
C SER A 7 -50.33 42.77 -3.14
N LYS A 8 -50.36 41.46 -3.44
CA LYS A 8 -49.50 40.48 -2.79
C LYS A 8 -48.95 39.46 -3.79
N ASN A 9 -48.46 39.95 -4.92
CA ASN A 9 -47.36 39.27 -5.60
C ASN A 9 -46.08 39.93 -5.10
N GLU A 10 -45.77 39.70 -3.81
CA GLU A 10 -44.41 39.92 -3.34
C GLU A 10 -43.51 39.03 -4.19
N GLN A 11 -42.73 39.69 -5.03
CA GLN A 11 -41.77 39.06 -5.90
C GLN A 11 -40.85 38.21 -5.05
N PHE A 12 -40.98 36.89 -5.16
CA PHE A 12 -39.98 35.96 -4.68
C PHE A 12 -38.75 36.08 -5.61
N LYS A 13 -37.98 37.15 -5.41
CA LYS A 13 -36.68 37.31 -6.03
C LYS A 13 -35.69 36.42 -5.30
N VAL A 14 -35.55 35.19 -5.77
CA VAL A 14 -34.40 34.35 -5.43
C VAL A 14 -33.17 35.01 -6.06
N ASN A 15 -32.46 35.81 -5.28
CA ASN A 15 -31.11 36.23 -5.63
C ASN A 15 -30.17 35.03 -5.46
N LEU A 16 -30.11 34.16 -6.48
CA LEU A 16 -29.11 33.09 -6.54
C LEU A 16 -27.82 33.64 -7.17
N SER A 17 -27.13 34.53 -6.46
CA SER A 17 -25.79 34.96 -6.87
C SER A 17 -24.79 33.87 -6.51
N ARG A 18 -24.70 32.83 -7.34
CA ARG A 18 -23.60 31.86 -7.29
C ARG A 18 -22.58 32.24 -8.35
N LYS A 19 -21.62 33.09 -7.97
CA LYS A 19 -20.32 33.13 -8.64
C LYS A 19 -19.33 32.32 -7.82
N ALA A 20 -19.21 31.04 -8.15
CA ALA A 20 -18.06 30.24 -7.73
C ALA A 20 -17.11 30.16 -8.92
N ASN A 21 -16.27 31.18 -9.08
CA ASN A 21 -15.18 31.16 -10.05
C ASN A 21 -13.89 30.88 -9.30
N ALA A 22 -13.65 29.61 -8.98
CA ALA A 22 -12.37 29.12 -8.46
C ALA A 22 -12.09 27.75 -9.09
N PHE A 23 -11.65 27.80 -10.34
CA PHE A 23 -10.93 26.72 -10.99
C PHE A 23 -10.12 27.34 -12.13
N THR A 24 -9.04 28.02 -11.75
CA THR A 24 -8.14 28.63 -12.73
C THR A 24 -7.03 27.64 -13.09
N LEU A 25 -6.48 27.75 -14.30
CA LEU A 25 -5.33 26.92 -14.69
C LEU A 25 -4.13 27.18 -13.78
N ILE A 26 -3.94 28.42 -13.32
CA ILE A 26 -2.84 28.77 -12.42
C ILE A 26 -2.95 28.06 -11.06
N GLU A 27 -4.16 27.85 -10.56
CA GLU A 27 -4.42 27.11 -9.33
C GLU A 27 -4.01 25.63 -9.47
N MET A 28 -4.36 25.00 -10.60
CA MET A 28 -3.91 23.64 -10.91
C MET A 28 -2.38 23.54 -11.06
N LEU A 29 -1.72 24.56 -11.62
CA LEU A 29 -0.26 24.59 -11.74
C LEU A 29 0.44 24.64 -10.39
N ILE A 30 -0.05 25.48 -9.46
CA ILE A 30 0.50 25.56 -8.10
C ILE A 30 0.28 24.24 -7.35
N VAL A 31 -0.87 23.59 -7.54
CA VAL A 31 -1.15 22.28 -6.94
C VAL A 31 -0.19 21.21 -7.45
N LEU A 32 0.05 21.13 -8.76
CA LEU A 32 1.01 20.18 -9.34
C LEU A 32 2.44 20.45 -8.86
N LEU A 33 2.81 21.72 -8.68
CA LEU A 33 4.10 22.11 -8.13
C LEU A 33 4.29 21.59 -6.69
N ILE A 34 3.29 21.79 -5.83
CA ILE A 34 3.33 21.31 -4.44
C ILE A 34 3.37 19.77 -4.39
N ILE A 35 2.50 19.09 -5.16
CA ILE A 35 2.47 17.62 -5.22
C ILE A 35 3.80 17.05 -5.71
N SER A 36 4.45 17.68 -6.68
CA SER A 36 5.76 17.26 -7.17
C SER A 36 6.82 17.25 -6.07
N VAL A 37 6.84 18.27 -5.20
CA VAL A 37 7.78 18.34 -4.06
C VAL A 37 7.43 17.28 -3.02
N LEU A 38 6.14 17.08 -2.73
CA LEU A 38 5.68 16.06 -1.77
C LEU A 38 6.07 14.64 -2.23
N ILE A 39 5.89 14.30 -3.52
CA ILE A 39 6.29 13.01 -4.08
C ILE A 39 7.80 12.80 -3.93
N LEU A 40 8.61 13.84 -4.16
CA LEU A 40 10.06 13.74 -4.05
C LEU A 40 10.54 13.45 -2.61
N LEU A 41 9.78 13.89 -1.60
CA LEU A 41 10.03 13.57 -0.18
C LEU A 41 9.44 12.20 0.22
N PHE A 42 8.29 11.82 -0.34
CA PHE A 42 7.60 10.57 -0.01
C PHE A 42 8.20 9.33 -0.69
N VAL A 43 8.56 9.40 -1.97
CA VAL A 43 9.14 8.28 -2.74
C VAL A 43 10.41 7.70 -2.13
N PRO A 44 11.43 8.50 -1.71
CA PRO A 44 12.61 7.94 -1.07
C PRO A 44 12.29 7.32 0.30
N ASN A 45 11.26 7.83 0.99
CA ASN A 45 10.78 7.22 2.23
C ASN A 45 10.03 5.90 1.95
N LEU A 46 9.20 5.84 0.90
CA LEU A 46 8.44 4.66 0.47
C LEU A 46 9.34 3.52 -0.02
N SER A 47 10.39 3.85 -0.78
CA SER A 47 11.36 2.86 -1.30
C SER A 47 12.04 2.07 -0.19
N LYS A 48 12.25 2.68 0.99
CA LYS A 48 12.81 2.00 2.17
C LYS A 48 11.87 0.94 2.76
N TYR A 49 10.55 1.14 2.68
CA TYR A 49 9.58 0.15 3.17
C TYR A 49 9.54 -1.11 2.32
N LYS A 50 9.76 -1.01 0.99
CA LYS A 50 9.84 -2.17 0.10
C LYS A 50 11.02 -3.08 0.49
N ASN A 51 12.19 -2.49 0.70
CA ASN A 51 13.40 -3.24 1.06
C ASN A 51 13.35 -3.88 2.46
N HIS A 52 12.59 -3.29 3.40
CA HIS A 52 12.42 -3.87 4.73
C HIS A 52 11.51 -5.10 4.68
N VAL A 53 10.40 -5.05 3.93
CA VAL A 53 9.51 -6.20 3.74
C VAL A 53 10.23 -7.37 3.06
N ASP A 54 11.05 -7.11 2.05
CA ASP A 54 11.80 -8.16 1.35
C ASP A 54 12.81 -8.87 2.27
N LYS A 55 13.41 -8.16 3.25
CA LYS A 55 14.37 -8.75 4.20
C LYS A 55 13.70 -9.54 5.32
N GLU A 56 12.64 -9.00 5.92
CA GLU A 56 11.86 -9.71 6.94
C GLU A 56 11.23 -10.99 6.36
N SER A 57 10.75 -10.94 5.12
CA SER A 57 10.21 -12.12 4.43
C SER A 57 11.28 -13.20 4.19
N GLN A 58 12.51 -12.84 3.84
CA GLN A 58 13.60 -13.80 3.65
C GLN A 58 14.03 -14.44 4.97
N ALA A 59 14.13 -13.66 6.05
CA ALA A 59 14.45 -14.17 7.38
C ALA A 59 13.41 -15.18 7.88
N ALA A 60 12.12 -14.92 7.66
CA ALA A 60 11.05 -15.84 8.00
C ALA A 60 11.14 -17.16 7.21
N VAL A 61 11.50 -17.12 5.93
CA VAL A 61 11.71 -18.32 5.11
C VAL A 61 12.88 -19.15 5.63
N VAL A 62 14.00 -18.52 6.00
CA VAL A 62 15.15 -19.23 6.60
C VAL A 62 14.74 -19.90 7.91
N GLN A 63 14.00 -19.19 8.77
CA GLN A 63 13.53 -19.74 10.04
C GLN A 63 12.58 -20.93 9.85
N LEU A 64 11.68 -20.87 8.87
CA LEU A 64 10.79 -21.98 8.54
C LEU A 64 11.57 -23.22 8.09
N VAL A 65 12.57 -23.04 7.22
CA VAL A 65 13.43 -24.13 6.74
C VAL A 65 14.21 -24.76 7.90
N ASP A 66 14.75 -23.95 8.82
CA ASP A 66 15.47 -24.45 9.99
C ASP A 66 14.53 -25.25 10.93
N THR A 67 13.30 -24.79 11.15
CA THR A 67 12.28 -25.56 11.89
C THR A 67 11.98 -26.90 11.20
N GLN A 68 11.89 -26.95 9.87
CA GLN A 68 11.67 -28.21 9.14
C GLN A 68 12.87 -29.17 9.24
N LYS A 69 14.11 -28.64 9.25
CA LYS A 69 15.31 -29.46 9.51
C LYS A 69 15.27 -30.08 10.90
N GLU A 70 14.89 -29.30 11.90
CA GLU A 70 14.78 -29.76 13.28
C GLU A 70 13.71 -30.85 13.41
N LEU A 71 12.53 -30.64 12.82
CA LEU A 71 11.46 -31.64 12.80
C LEU A 71 11.88 -32.94 12.10
N TYR A 72 12.59 -32.84 10.98
CA TYR A 72 13.15 -34.01 10.30
C TYR A 72 14.17 -34.74 11.17
N ALA A 73 15.07 -34.01 11.82
CA ALA A 73 16.07 -34.60 12.70
C ALA A 73 15.42 -35.31 13.89
N LEU A 74 14.33 -34.78 14.44
CA LEU A 74 13.54 -35.45 15.49
C LEU A 74 12.90 -36.77 15.00
N GLN A 75 12.52 -36.84 13.72
CA GLN A 75 11.90 -38.02 13.12
C GLN A 75 12.91 -39.07 12.65
N ASN A 76 14.15 -38.66 12.35
CA ASN A 76 15.19 -39.49 11.73
C ASN A 76 16.45 -39.62 12.61
N ASP A 77 16.28 -39.93 13.90
CA ASP A 77 17.37 -40.24 14.84
C ASP A 77 18.49 -39.19 14.92
N GLY A 78 18.13 -37.91 14.80
CA GLY A 78 19.08 -36.78 14.85
C GLY A 78 19.79 -36.49 13.54
N LYS A 79 19.44 -37.15 12.43
CA LYS A 79 19.99 -36.84 11.11
C LYS A 79 19.50 -35.47 10.63
N VAL A 80 20.40 -34.50 10.54
CA VAL A 80 20.10 -33.18 9.97
C VAL A 80 20.06 -33.29 8.44
N PRO A 81 18.93 -32.97 7.79
CA PRO A 81 18.82 -33.11 6.35
C PRO A 81 19.47 -31.93 5.63
N THR A 82 19.97 -32.21 4.44
CA THR A 82 20.36 -31.19 3.46
C THR A 82 19.14 -30.51 2.87
N ILE A 83 19.33 -29.31 2.29
CA ILE A 83 18.26 -28.59 1.59
C ILE A 83 17.71 -29.42 0.42
N ASP A 84 18.59 -30.16 -0.26
CA ASP A 84 18.21 -31.04 -1.37
C ASP A 84 17.38 -32.25 -0.91
N GLU A 85 17.68 -32.83 0.26
CA GLU A 85 16.84 -33.87 0.88
C GLU A 85 15.46 -33.32 1.27
N LEU A 86 15.39 -32.11 1.86
CA LEU A 86 14.11 -31.46 2.18
C LEU A 86 13.26 -31.11 0.94
N LEU A 87 13.90 -30.76 -0.18
CA LEU A 87 13.24 -30.55 -1.47
C LEU A 87 12.74 -31.87 -2.06
N ALA A 88 13.59 -32.89 -2.07
CA ALA A 88 13.26 -34.20 -2.63
C ALA A 88 12.13 -34.90 -1.87
N GLU A 89 12.08 -34.71 -0.56
CA GLU A 89 11.04 -35.26 0.32
C GLU A 89 9.81 -34.34 0.46
N GLY A 90 9.82 -33.16 -0.18
CA GLY A 90 8.66 -32.27 -0.28
C GLY A 90 8.35 -31.45 0.97
N TYR A 91 9.27 -31.39 1.94
CA TYR A 91 9.13 -30.56 3.13
C TYR A 91 9.26 -29.06 2.84
N ILE A 92 9.95 -28.69 1.75
CA ILE A 92 10.11 -27.31 1.30
C ILE A 92 9.90 -27.21 -0.22
N LYS A 93 9.54 -26.01 -0.69
CA LYS A 93 9.39 -25.70 -2.12
C LYS A 93 10.68 -25.10 -2.68
N GLN A 94 10.85 -25.18 -4.00
CA GLN A 94 11.99 -24.61 -4.73
C GLN A 94 12.24 -23.14 -4.38
N GLU A 95 11.16 -22.35 -4.25
CA GLU A 95 11.22 -20.93 -3.85
C GLU A 95 11.91 -20.70 -2.49
N HIS A 96 11.78 -21.63 -1.55
CA HIS A 96 12.41 -21.53 -0.23
C HIS A 96 13.88 -21.95 -0.25
N ALA A 97 14.22 -22.96 -1.07
CA ALA A 97 15.61 -23.37 -1.28
C ALA A 97 16.44 -22.28 -1.97
N ASP A 98 15.87 -21.59 -2.97
CA ASP A 98 16.54 -20.50 -3.67
C ASP A 98 16.84 -19.30 -2.76
N VAL A 99 15.96 -19.03 -1.78
CA VAL A 99 16.17 -18.01 -0.75
C VAL A 99 17.22 -18.43 0.26
N TYR A 100 17.18 -19.70 0.70
CA TYR A 100 18.17 -20.23 1.65
C TYR A 100 19.58 -20.29 1.06
N ASN A 101 19.71 -20.66 -0.21
CA ASN A 101 21.00 -20.74 -0.93
C ASN A 101 21.59 -19.37 -1.29
N LYS A 102 20.83 -18.28 -1.13
CA LYS A 102 21.29 -16.90 -1.31
C LYS A 102 21.75 -16.21 -0.02
N LYS A 103 21.64 -16.89 1.13
CA LYS A 103 22.15 -16.43 2.43
C LYS A 103 23.67 -16.33 2.42
#